data_AF-A0AAW9IYB3-F1
#
_entry.id   AF-A0AAW9IYB3-F1
#
_cell.length_a   1.000
_cell.length_b   1.000
_cell.length_c   1.000
_cell.angle_alpha   90.00
_cell.angle_beta   90.00
_cell.angle_gamma   90.00
#
_symmetry.space_group_name_H-M   'P 1'
#
loop_
_entity.id
_entity.type
_entity.pdbx_description
1 polymer ?
#
loop_
_entity_poly.entity_id
_entity_poly.type
_entity_poly.pdbx_seq_one_letter_code
_entity_poly.pdbx_strand_id
1 'polypeptide(L)'
;YRNMNPPAVSKSVDELKEIIELSKLPFIVKGIMTVKGALKAKEAGAAAIVVSNHGGRVQDQCPATAEVLANIVDAVGGSMRIFVDGGIRSGVDVFKALALGADGVLICRTFVTALYGGAEEGVK
;
A
#
# COMPACT_ATOMS: atom_id res chain seq x y z
N TYR A 1 -8.58 20.75 9.29
CA TYR A 1 -8.50 19.32 9.67
C TYR A 1 -9.46 18.87 10.79
N ARG A 2 -10.27 19.74 11.43
CA ARG A 2 -11.15 19.37 12.57
C ARG A 2 -12.61 18.97 12.23
N ASN A 3 -13.03 19.06 10.96
CA ASN A 3 -14.46 18.92 10.58
C ASN A 3 -14.72 17.86 9.50
N MET A 4 -13.88 16.83 9.37
CA MET A 4 -14.22 15.68 8.53
C MET A 4 -14.93 14.64 9.41
N ASN A 5 -16.03 14.07 8.93
CA ASN A 5 -16.73 13.00 9.63
C ASN A 5 -16.89 11.78 8.68
N PRO A 6 -16.17 10.67 8.93
CA PRO A 6 -15.19 10.50 10.01
C PRO A 6 -13.90 11.30 9.74
N PRO A 7 -13.20 11.75 10.80
CA PRO A 7 -11.95 12.47 10.63
C PRO A 7 -10.88 11.55 10.04
N ALA A 8 -10.06 12.09 9.12
CA ALA A 8 -8.86 11.44 8.60
C ALA A 8 -7.75 11.45 9.66
N VAL A 9 -8.02 10.74 10.74
CA VAL A 9 -7.12 10.48 11.87
C VAL A 9 -6.78 9.01 11.91
N SER A 10 -5.68 8.68 12.60
CA SER A 10 -5.28 7.32 12.88
C SER A 10 -6.46 6.49 13.40
N LYS A 11 -6.57 5.27 12.91
CA LYS A 11 -7.53 4.28 13.40
C LYS A 11 -6.78 3.29 14.28
N SER A 12 -7.39 2.93 15.40
CA SER A 12 -6.99 1.80 16.23
C SER A 12 -7.22 0.48 15.50
N VAL A 13 -6.70 -0.61 16.06
CA VAL A 13 -6.92 -1.96 15.51
C VAL A 13 -8.40 -2.32 15.58
N ASP A 14 -9.07 -1.99 16.68
CA ASP A 14 -10.50 -2.30 16.89
C ASP A 14 -11.40 -1.52 15.90
N GLU A 15 -11.15 -0.22 15.73
CA GLU A 15 -11.88 0.58 14.72
C GLU A 15 -11.65 0.03 13.30
N LEU A 16 -10.42 -0.37 12.98
CA LEU A 16 -10.12 -0.96 11.68
C LEU A 16 -10.82 -2.30 11.50
N LYS A 17 -10.85 -3.14 12.53
CA LYS A 17 -11.55 -4.43 12.53
C LYS A 17 -13.05 -4.25 12.30
N GLU A 18 -13.67 -3.28 12.98
CA GLU A 18 -15.09 -2.94 12.76
C GLU A 18 -15.35 -2.54 11.29
N ILE A 19 -14.50 -1.69 10.70
CA ILE A 19 -14.61 -1.29 9.29
C ILE A 19 -14.48 -2.51 8.36
N ILE A 20 -13.53 -3.40 8.64
CA ILE A 20 -13.30 -4.61 7.84
C ILE A 20 -14.53 -5.53 7.90
N GLU A 21 -15.06 -5.79 9.10
CA GLU A 21 -16.25 -6.63 9.31
C GLU A 21 -17.49 -6.03 8.61
N LEU A 22 -17.66 -4.71 8.66
CA LEU A 22 -18.76 -4.01 7.98
C LEU A 22 -18.67 -4.12 6.45
N SER A 23 -17.46 -4.15 5.89
CA SER A 23 -17.26 -4.18 4.44
C SER A 23 -17.77 -5.47 3.78
N LYS A 24 -17.76 -6.59 4.51
CA LYS A 24 -18.08 -7.94 4.01
C LYS A 24 -17.28 -8.36 2.76
N LEU A 25 -16.17 -7.68 2.48
CA LEU A 25 -15.32 -7.87 1.31
C LEU A 25 -13.85 -7.98 1.77
N PRO A 26 -12.95 -8.55 0.94
CA PRO A 26 -11.52 -8.47 1.21
C PRO A 26 -11.07 -7.02 1.33
N PHE A 27 -10.62 -6.64 2.52
CA PHE A 27 -10.21 -5.28 2.81
C PHE A 27 -8.69 -5.12 2.73
N ILE A 28 -8.23 -4.07 2.04
CA ILE A 28 -6.81 -3.80 1.83
C ILE A 28 -6.42 -2.51 2.55
N VAL A 29 -5.43 -2.59 3.44
CA VAL A 29 -4.91 -1.40 4.14
C VAL A 29 -3.72 -0.85 3.39
N LYS A 30 -3.86 0.36 2.85
CA LYS A 30 -2.80 1.05 2.11
C LYS A 30 -2.13 2.13 2.95
N GLY A 31 -0.82 2.28 2.78
CA GLY A 31 -0.03 3.29 3.49
C GLY A 31 0.85 2.69 4.59
N ILE A 32 1.04 1.37 4.59
CA ILE A 32 1.85 0.69 5.59
C ILE A 32 3.33 0.97 5.29
N MET A 33 4.03 1.59 6.23
CA MET A 33 5.46 1.92 6.10
C MET A 33 6.32 1.34 7.22
N THR A 34 5.73 0.51 8.09
CA THR A 34 6.43 -0.10 9.23
C THR A 34 5.93 -1.52 9.48
N VAL A 35 6.81 -2.37 10.03
CA VAL A 35 6.46 -3.73 10.50
C VAL A 35 5.31 -3.69 11.51
N LYS A 36 5.36 -2.77 12.48
CA LYS A 36 4.29 -2.61 13.48
C LYS A 36 2.94 -2.29 12.84
N GLY A 37 2.93 -1.45 11.80
CA GLY A 37 1.72 -1.14 11.03
C GLY A 37 1.18 -2.37 10.29
N ALA A 38 2.06 -3.16 9.67
CA ALA A 38 1.67 -4.38 8.97
C ALA A 38 1.04 -5.42 9.91
N LEU A 39 1.65 -5.64 11.08
CA LEU A 39 1.14 -6.56 12.09
C LEU A 39 -0.21 -6.13 12.66
N LYS A 40 -0.40 -4.82 12.88
CA LYS A 40 -1.71 -4.27 13.28
C LYS A 40 -2.79 -4.44 12.21
N ALA A 41 -2.44 -4.24 10.93
CA ALA A 41 -3.38 -4.47 9.84
C ALA A 41 -3.78 -5.95 9.75
N LYS A 42 -2.82 -6.86 9.93
CA LYS A 42 -3.05 -8.31 10.03
C LYS A 42 -3.95 -8.66 11.23
N GLU A 43 -3.67 -8.10 12.40
CA GLU A 43 -4.47 -8.29 13.62
C GLU A 43 -5.92 -7.82 13.43
N ALA A 44 -6.13 -6.72 12.73
CA ALA A 44 -7.47 -6.21 12.39
C ALA A 44 -8.22 -7.07 11.36
N GLY A 45 -7.56 -8.06 10.74
CA GLY A 45 -8.17 -8.95 9.74
C GLY A 45 -8.09 -8.46 8.30
N ALA A 46 -7.14 -7.57 7.97
CA ALA A 46 -6.93 -7.15 6.59
C ALA A 46 -6.58 -8.34 5.70
N ALA A 47 -7.18 -8.41 4.51
CA ALA A 47 -6.89 -9.47 3.53
C ALA A 47 -5.54 -9.24 2.82
N ALA A 48 -5.14 -7.97 2.69
CA ALA A 48 -3.86 -7.56 2.14
C ALA A 48 -3.41 -6.20 2.69
N ILE A 49 -2.16 -5.86 2.45
CA ILE A 49 -1.62 -4.52 2.68
C ILE A 49 -0.97 -3.96 1.43
N VAL A 50 -0.88 -2.62 1.36
CA VAL A 50 -0.04 -1.93 0.38
C VAL A 50 1.03 -1.12 1.11
N VAL A 51 2.29 -1.49 0.87
CA VAL A 51 3.46 -0.70 1.28
C VAL A 51 3.52 0.54 0.41
N SER A 52 3.29 1.71 1.01
CA SER A 52 3.10 2.95 0.26
C SER A 52 3.37 4.19 1.12
N ASN A 53 4.22 5.08 0.61
CA ASN A 53 4.38 6.44 1.15
C ASN A 53 3.53 7.48 0.38
N HIS A 54 2.50 7.01 -0.34
CA HIS A 54 1.66 7.85 -1.21
C HIS A 54 2.45 8.60 -2.30
N GLY A 55 3.55 8.01 -2.76
CA GLY A 55 4.44 8.62 -3.75
C GLY A 55 5.13 9.88 -3.24
N GLY A 56 5.40 9.96 -1.93
CA GLY A 56 6.08 11.08 -1.27
C GLY A 56 5.22 12.33 -1.08
N ARG A 57 3.89 12.17 -0.92
CA ARG A 57 2.93 13.29 -0.93
C ARG A 57 2.29 13.62 0.41
N VAL A 58 2.48 12.78 1.42
CA VAL A 58 1.76 12.89 2.70
C VAL A 58 2.74 13.23 3.83
N GLN A 59 3.68 12.33 4.12
CA GLN A 59 4.75 12.56 5.08
C GLN A 59 6.07 12.65 4.33
N ASP A 60 6.67 13.84 4.33
CA ASP A 60 7.98 14.05 3.70
C ASP A 60 9.11 13.42 4.53
N GLN A 61 10.25 13.17 3.89
CA GLN A 61 11.46 12.58 4.51
C GLN A 61 11.21 11.21 5.16
N CYS A 62 10.18 10.48 4.73
CA CYS A 62 10.03 9.08 5.08
C CYS A 62 10.90 8.20 4.16
N PRO A 63 11.30 6.99 4.63
CA PRO A 63 12.01 6.04 3.78
C PRO A 63 11.28 5.75 2.47
N ALA A 64 12.05 5.34 1.46
CA ALA A 64 11.47 4.78 0.24
C ALA A 64 10.74 3.47 0.56
N THR A 65 9.68 3.17 -0.21
CA THR A 65 8.91 1.93 -0.03
C THR A 65 9.78 0.68 -0.22
N ALA A 66 10.75 0.73 -1.12
CA ALA A 66 11.73 -0.33 -1.33
C ALA A 66 12.63 -0.61 -0.10
N GLU A 67 12.93 0.40 0.72
CA GLU A 67 13.80 0.26 1.90
C GLU A 67 13.11 -0.47 3.06
N VAL A 68 11.77 -0.43 3.12
CA VAL A 68 10.98 -1.02 4.21
C VAL A 68 10.29 -2.33 3.83
N LEU A 69 10.21 -2.64 2.53
CA LEU A 69 9.42 -3.75 2.00
C LEU A 69 9.84 -5.11 2.56
N ALA A 70 11.13 -5.47 2.45
CA ALA A 70 11.62 -6.79 2.86
C ALA A 70 11.34 -7.08 4.34
N ASN A 71 11.62 -6.11 5.22
CA ASN A 71 11.35 -6.24 6.65
C ASN A 71 9.86 -6.46 6.96
N ILE A 72 8.96 -5.83 6.18
CA ILE A 72 7.52 -6.01 6.32
C ILE A 72 7.10 -7.40 5.83
N VAL A 73 7.63 -7.85 4.69
CA VAL A 73 7.37 -9.20 4.15
C VAL A 73 7.78 -10.27 5.15
N ASP A 74 9.00 -10.19 5.67
CA ASP A 74 9.55 -11.13 6.65
C ASP A 74 8.67 -11.21 7.91
N ALA A 75 8.23 -10.06 8.42
CA ALA A 75 7.40 -10.01 9.62
C ALA A 75 5.96 -10.53 9.41
N VAL A 76 5.38 -10.35 8.23
CA VAL A 76 4.04 -10.86 7.90
C VAL A 76 4.08 -12.38 7.71
N GLY A 77 5.19 -12.92 7.21
CA GLY A 77 5.43 -14.36 7.12
C GLY A 77 4.49 -15.08 6.14
N GLY A 78 4.11 -14.42 5.05
CA GLY A 78 3.28 -15.01 3.98
C GLY A 78 1.81 -15.23 4.31
N SER A 79 1.34 -14.85 5.51
CA SER A 79 -0.05 -15.07 5.93
C SER A 79 -1.06 -14.07 5.34
N MET A 80 -0.60 -13.06 4.62
CA MET A 80 -1.39 -11.96 4.09
C MET A 80 -0.70 -11.44 2.83
N ARG A 81 -1.48 -11.06 1.80
CA ARG A 81 -0.92 -10.54 0.56
C ARG A 81 -0.30 -9.16 0.77
N ILE A 82 0.82 -8.91 0.11
CA ILE A 82 1.58 -7.66 0.20
C ILE A 82 1.76 -7.09 -1.19
N PHE A 83 1.18 -5.91 -1.42
CA PHE A 83 1.46 -5.13 -2.61
C PHE A 83 2.35 -3.93 -2.26
N VAL A 84 2.97 -3.33 -3.27
CA VAL A 84 3.82 -2.13 -3.09
C VAL A 84 3.60 -1.11 -4.20
N ASP A 85 3.63 0.17 -3.84
CA ASP A 85 3.68 1.29 -4.79
C ASP A 85 4.86 2.23 -4.47
N GLY A 86 5.00 3.29 -5.27
CA GLY A 86 6.01 4.32 -5.06
C GLY A 86 7.26 4.09 -5.92
N GLY A 87 7.57 5.06 -6.77
CA GLY A 87 8.83 5.06 -7.55
C GLY A 87 8.95 4.05 -8.69
N ILE A 88 8.03 3.10 -8.89
CA ILE A 88 8.10 2.09 -9.97
C ILE A 88 8.02 2.74 -11.36
N ARG A 89 9.08 2.63 -12.19
CA ARG A 89 9.13 3.27 -13.54
C ARG A 89 9.60 2.34 -14.65
N SER A 90 10.14 1.17 -14.32
CA SER A 90 10.66 0.21 -15.28
C SER A 90 10.34 -1.23 -14.87
N GLY A 91 10.45 -2.17 -15.81
CA GLY A 91 10.33 -3.60 -15.51
C GLY A 91 11.38 -4.09 -14.50
N VAL A 92 12.54 -3.44 -14.42
CA VAL A 92 13.58 -3.76 -13.41
C VAL A 92 13.11 -3.37 -12.01
N ASP A 93 12.38 -2.26 -11.86
CA ASP A 93 11.80 -1.88 -10.56
C ASP A 93 10.73 -2.87 -10.12
N VAL A 94 9.90 -3.32 -11.07
CA VAL A 94 8.91 -4.38 -10.84
C VAL A 94 9.61 -5.67 -10.38
N PHE A 95 10.63 -6.10 -11.11
CA PHE A 95 11.40 -7.30 -10.77
C PHE A 95 12.00 -7.21 -9.36
N LYS A 96 12.63 -6.08 -9.01
CA LYS A 96 13.20 -5.86 -7.66
C LYS A 96 12.13 -5.92 -6.58
N ALA A 97 10.96 -5.30 -6.78
CA ALA A 97 9.87 -5.32 -5.81
C ALA A 97 9.35 -6.76 -5.57
N LEU A 98 9.17 -7.54 -6.63
CA LEU A 98 8.77 -8.95 -6.53
C LEU A 98 9.86 -9.80 -5.86
N ALA A 99 11.14 -9.57 -6.19
CA ALA A 99 12.27 -10.26 -5.57
C ALA A 99 12.41 -9.94 -4.08
N LEU A 100 11.98 -8.75 -3.64
CA LEU A 100 11.88 -8.36 -2.24
C LEU A 100 10.64 -8.94 -1.53
N GLY A 101 9.82 -9.72 -2.23
CA GLY A 101 8.72 -10.48 -1.67
C GLY A 101 7.33 -9.84 -1.76
N ALA A 102 7.16 -8.78 -2.57
CA ALA A 102 5.81 -8.32 -2.90
C ALA A 102 5.08 -9.34 -3.80
N ASP A 103 3.77 -9.51 -3.58
CA ASP A 103 2.86 -10.28 -4.43
C ASP A 103 2.47 -9.53 -5.71
N GLY A 104 2.63 -8.20 -5.71
CA GLY A 104 2.32 -7.37 -6.86
C GLY A 104 2.69 -5.91 -6.65
N VAL A 105 2.71 -5.17 -7.75
CA VAL A 105 3.11 -3.75 -7.78
C VAL A 105 1.97 -2.89 -8.30
N LEU A 106 1.83 -1.68 -7.77
CA LEU A 106 0.88 -0.70 -8.26
C LEU A 106 1.61 0.47 -8.90
N ILE A 107 1.07 0.95 -10.03
CA ILE A 107 1.52 2.15 -10.73
C ILE A 107 0.39 3.18 -10.79
N CYS A 108 0.72 4.46 -10.58
CA CYS A 108 -0.27 5.53 -10.59
C CYS A 108 0.15 6.71 -11.48
N ARG A 109 1.24 7.42 -11.16
CA ARG A 109 1.61 8.63 -11.92
C ARG A 109 1.90 8.33 -13.40
N THR A 110 2.57 7.22 -13.69
CA THR A 110 2.83 6.78 -15.06
C THR A 110 1.56 6.40 -15.80
N PHE A 111 0.59 5.77 -15.12
CA PHE A 111 -0.74 5.50 -15.67
C PHE A 111 -1.43 6.79 -16.13
N VAL A 112 -1.39 7.85 -15.31
CA VAL A 112 -2.00 9.14 -15.68
C VAL A 112 -1.31 9.74 -16.91
N THR A 113 0.03 9.72 -16.96
CA THR A 113 0.78 10.20 -18.14
C THR A 113 0.41 9.42 -19.41
N ALA A 114 0.34 8.10 -19.32
CA ALA A 114 -0.10 7.21 -20.40
C ALA A 114 -1.51 7.55 -20.89
N LEU A 115 -2.47 7.70 -19.97
CA LEU A 115 -3.86 8.03 -20.27
C LEU A 115 -3.99 9.36 -21.02
N TYR A 116 -3.26 10.40 -20.62
CA TYR A 116 -3.30 11.67 -21.35
C TYR A 116 -2.58 11.62 -22.70
N GLY A 117 -1.56 10.78 -22.86
CA GLY A 117 -0.80 10.67 -24.10
C GLY A 117 -1.48 9.84 -25.19
N GLY A 118 -2.21 8.79 -24.80
CA GLY A 118 -2.77 7.82 -25.75
C GLY A 118 -4.17 7.30 -25.39
N ALA A 119 -4.87 7.94 -24.45
CA ALA A 119 -6.17 7.48 -23.95
C ALA A 119 -6.11 6.00 -23.51
N GLU A 120 -7.09 5.19 -23.93
CA GLU A 120 -7.13 3.76 -23.63
C GLU A 120 -5.90 3.01 -24.16
N GLU A 121 -5.45 3.31 -25.39
CA GLU A 121 -4.28 2.65 -26.00
C GLU A 121 -2.96 3.03 -25.31
N GLY A 122 -2.88 4.22 -24.70
CA GLY A 122 -1.73 4.60 -23.90
C GLY A 122 -1.60 3.81 -22.60
N VAL A 123 -2.73 3.30 -22.08
CA VAL A 123 -2.82 2.56 -20.81
C VAL A 123 -2.61 1.05 -20.99
N LYS A 124 -3.04 0.49 -22.13
CA LYS A 124 -2.86 -0.93 -22.47
C LYS A 124 -1.39 -1.32 -22.51
#